data_AF-A0A2M6ZKS9-F1
#
_entry.id   AF-A0A2M6ZKS9-F1
#
_cell.length_a   1.000
_cell.length_b   1.000
_cell.length_c   1.000
_cell.angle_alpha   90.00
_cell.angle_beta   90.00
_cell.angle_gamma   90.00
#
_symmetry.space_group_name_H-M   'P 1'
#
loop_
_entity.id
_entity.type
_entity.pdbx_description
1 polymer ?
#
loop_
_entity_poly.entity_id
_entity_poly.type
_entity_poly.pdbx_seq_one_letter_code
_entity_poly.pdbx_strand_id
1 'polypeptide(L)'
;MDKEKISSEPRTAMECQIVQAQLSAWLDDELAEAAGAALSAHLNRCEACRSEWRKLTALDAALGSLAAPAPKELAEKVAARLRPPRRRQRFQSMALAACLVLGIALGGAMARGFYGAATPNETGAEVASLEVFHDFPQGSLGAVVASYQPEEGNGNHR
;
A
#
# COMPACT_ATOMS: atom_id res chain seq x y z
N MET A 1 -19.62 -53.47 11.77
CA MET A 1 -19.78 -52.06 12.20
C MET A 1 -18.39 -51.45 12.12
N ASP A 2 -18.02 -51.16 10.87
CA ASP A 2 -16.64 -51.08 10.41
C ASP A 2 -16.23 -49.61 10.29
N LYS A 3 -15.46 -49.13 11.27
CA LYS A 3 -14.85 -47.79 11.25
C LYS A 3 -13.44 -47.83 11.85
N GLU A 4 -12.59 -48.73 11.39
CA GLU A 4 -11.16 -48.75 11.77
C GLU A 4 -10.27 -49.06 10.57
N LYS A 5 -10.24 -48.19 9.55
CA LYS A 5 -9.11 -48.15 8.59
C LYS A 5 -9.05 -46.89 7.73
N ILE A 6 -8.92 -45.73 8.37
CA ILE A 6 -8.37 -44.55 7.71
C ILE A 6 -7.11 -44.15 8.47
N SER A 7 -6.15 -45.07 8.55
CA SER A 7 -4.77 -44.78 8.92
C SER A 7 -3.98 -44.65 7.63
N SER A 8 -3.76 -43.40 7.24
CA SER A 8 -2.84 -42.94 6.20
C SER A 8 -1.61 -43.85 6.05
N GLU A 9 -1.50 -44.53 4.91
CA GLU A 9 -0.31 -45.32 4.56
C GLU A 9 0.94 -44.42 4.59
N PRO A 10 2.04 -44.88 5.23
CA PRO A 10 3.28 -44.12 5.28
C PRO A 10 3.91 -44.16 3.90
N ARG A 11 3.86 -43.04 3.18
CA ARG A 11 4.74 -42.83 2.03
C ARG A 11 6.18 -43.02 2.50
N THR A 12 6.90 -43.87 1.75
CA THR A 12 8.05 -44.67 2.19
C THR A 12 8.99 -43.97 3.17
N ALA A 13 9.52 -44.70 4.16
CA ALA A 13 10.48 -44.15 5.13
C ALA A 13 11.67 -43.44 4.46
N MET A 14 12.06 -43.89 3.25
CA MET A 14 13.10 -43.27 2.42
C MET A 14 12.68 -41.87 1.90
N GLU A 15 11.43 -41.68 1.46
CA GLU A 15 10.92 -40.34 1.10
C GLU A 15 10.89 -39.40 2.30
N CYS A 16 10.52 -39.91 3.48
CA CYS A 16 10.55 -39.11 4.70
C CYS A 16 11.97 -38.63 5.04
N GLN A 17 12.98 -39.49 4.88
CA GLN A 17 14.38 -39.12 5.09
C GLN A 17 14.83 -38.01 4.13
N ILE A 18 14.48 -38.12 2.85
CA ILE A 18 14.81 -37.13 1.83
C ILE A 18 14.17 -35.78 2.15
N VAL A 19 12.90 -35.78 2.57
CA VAL A 19 12.17 -34.55 2.95
C VAL A 19 12.77 -33.94 4.21
N GLN A 20 13.04 -34.76 5.24
CA GLN A 20 13.63 -34.29 6.50
C GLN A 20 15.00 -33.63 6.28
N ALA A 21 15.83 -34.20 5.41
CA ALA A 21 17.13 -33.62 5.04
C ALA A 21 17.01 -32.23 4.37
N GLN A 22 15.87 -31.95 3.72
CA GLN A 22 15.61 -30.70 3.03
C GLN A 22 14.94 -29.63 3.90
N LEU A 23 14.46 -29.98 5.11
CA LEU A 23 13.73 -29.02 5.95
C LEU A 23 14.55 -27.80 6.36
N SER A 24 15.85 -27.96 6.66
CA SER A 24 16.73 -26.82 7.00
C SER A 24 16.90 -25.88 5.81
N ALA A 25 17.28 -26.41 4.65
CA ALA A 25 17.42 -25.61 3.43
C ALA A 25 16.09 -24.91 3.06
N TRP A 26 14.94 -25.49 3.43
CA TRP A 26 13.65 -24.86 3.19
C TRP A 26 13.37 -23.71 4.15
N LEU A 27 13.76 -23.86 5.41
CA LEU A 27 13.68 -22.79 6.41
C LEU A 27 14.51 -21.58 5.99
N ASP A 28 15.68 -21.84 5.40
CA ASP A 28 16.65 -20.82 4.97
C ASP A 28 16.35 -20.24 3.56
N ASP A 29 15.23 -20.64 2.91
CA ASP A 29 14.84 -20.25 1.55
C ASP A 29 15.89 -20.62 0.47
N GLU A 30 16.65 -21.70 0.69
CA GLU A 30 17.72 -22.17 -0.19
C GLU A 30 17.28 -23.27 -1.19
N LEU A 31 16.00 -23.69 -1.13
CA LEU A 31 15.46 -24.68 -2.04
C LEU A 31 14.93 -24.07 -3.33
N ALA A 32 15.23 -24.73 -4.45
CA ALA A 32 14.59 -24.41 -5.72
C ALA A 32 13.07 -24.58 -5.63
N GLU A 33 12.32 -23.73 -6.33
CA GLU A 33 10.84 -23.66 -6.26
C GLU A 33 10.15 -25.03 -6.46
N ALA A 34 10.62 -25.82 -7.44
CA ALA A 34 10.08 -27.16 -7.70
C ALA A 34 10.28 -28.13 -6.51
N ALA A 35 11.42 -28.04 -5.82
CA ALA A 35 11.72 -28.88 -4.67
C ALA A 35 10.91 -28.43 -3.43
N GLY A 36 10.74 -27.11 -3.23
CA GLY A 36 9.84 -26.56 -2.22
C GLY A 36 8.37 -26.99 -2.41
N ALA A 37 7.89 -27.02 -3.66
CA ALA A 37 6.55 -27.51 -3.98
C ALA A 37 6.37 -29.01 -3.64
N ALA A 38 7.36 -29.85 -3.95
CA ALA A 38 7.34 -31.26 -3.60
C ALA A 38 7.37 -31.49 -2.06
N LEU A 39 8.22 -30.74 -1.36
CA LEU A 39 8.34 -30.79 0.09
C LEU A 39 7.04 -30.38 0.79
N SER A 40 6.44 -29.25 0.39
CA SER A 40 5.14 -28.80 0.93
C SER A 40 4.02 -29.81 0.67
N ALA A 41 3.98 -30.44 -0.51
CA ALA A 41 3.02 -31.48 -0.84
C ALA A 41 3.19 -32.75 0.03
N HIS A 42 4.42 -33.06 0.45
CA HIS A 42 4.68 -34.12 1.41
C HIS A 42 4.22 -33.74 2.83
N LEU A 43 4.58 -32.54 3.31
CA LEU A 43 4.17 -32.03 4.62
C LEU A 43 2.64 -31.99 4.77
N ASN A 44 1.90 -31.70 3.70
CA ASN A 44 0.43 -31.70 3.76
C ASN A 44 -0.19 -33.07 4.09
N ARG A 45 0.52 -34.19 3.88
CA ARG A 45 -0.04 -35.54 4.09
C ARG A 45 0.79 -36.45 5.01
N CYS A 46 1.93 -35.99 5.51
CA CYS A 46 2.78 -36.76 6.44
C CYS A 46 2.89 -36.06 7.80
N GLU A 47 2.26 -36.63 8.84
CA GLU A 47 2.32 -36.07 10.20
C GLU A 47 3.72 -36.15 10.82
N ALA A 48 4.49 -37.20 10.54
CA ALA A 48 5.84 -37.35 11.06
C ALA A 48 6.75 -36.19 10.61
N CYS A 49 6.77 -35.90 9.30
CA CYS A 49 7.55 -34.79 8.76
C CYS A 49 7.02 -33.41 9.22
N ARG A 50 5.70 -33.25 9.44
CA ARG A 50 5.15 -32.03 10.07
C ARG A 50 5.61 -31.84 11.50
N SER A 51 5.71 -32.93 12.26
CA SER A 51 6.23 -32.89 13.63
C SER A 51 7.69 -32.44 13.66
N GLU A 52 8.52 -32.98 12.77
CA GLU A 52 9.92 -32.54 12.63
C GLU A 52 10.03 -31.07 12.21
N TRP A 53 9.21 -30.62 11.25
CA TRP A 53 9.14 -29.22 10.87
C TRP A 53 8.78 -28.28 12.03
N ARG A 54 7.80 -28.68 12.87
CA ARG A 54 7.42 -27.92 14.07
C ARG A 54 8.56 -27.84 15.08
N LYS A 55 9.34 -28.92 15.27
CA LYS A 55 10.51 -28.91 16.16
C LYS A 55 11.60 -27.97 15.64
N LEU A 56 11.90 -28.05 14.34
CA LEU A 56 12.93 -27.22 13.71
C LEU A 56 12.58 -25.73 13.79
N THR A 57 11.36 -25.35 13.45
CA THR A 57 10.89 -23.96 13.51
C THR A 57 10.81 -23.44 14.95
N ALA A 58 10.43 -24.28 15.92
CA ALA A 58 10.46 -23.90 17.33
C ALA A 58 11.89 -23.67 17.84
N LEU A 59 12.85 -24.49 17.40
CA LEU A 59 14.27 -24.32 17.73
C LEU A 59 14.82 -23.02 17.13
N ASP A 60 14.55 -22.76 15.86
CA ASP A 60 14.96 -21.52 15.17
C ASP A 60 14.42 -20.27 15.88
N ALA A 61 13.11 -20.26 16.19
CA ALA A 61 12.50 -19.16 16.93
C ALA A 61 13.11 -18.96 18.32
N ALA A 62 13.42 -20.06 19.04
CA ALA A 62 14.07 -20.00 20.33
C ALA A 62 15.48 -19.39 20.23
N LEU A 63 16.26 -19.80 19.22
CA LEU A 63 17.59 -19.25 18.96
C LEU A 63 17.53 -17.77 18.55
N GLY A 64 16.58 -17.39 17.69
CA GLY A 64 16.37 -16.01 17.25
C GLY A 64 15.95 -15.06 18.39
N SER A 65 15.37 -15.59 19.47
CA SER A 65 15.01 -14.80 20.66
C SER A 65 16.20 -14.43 21.56
N LEU A 66 17.36 -15.05 21.34
CA LEU A 66 18.56 -14.78 22.14
C LEU A 66 19.15 -13.42 21.77
N ALA A 67 19.31 -12.55 22.78
CA ALA A 67 19.94 -11.26 22.58
C ALA A 67 21.46 -11.42 22.36
N ALA A 68 21.90 -11.20 21.13
CA ALA A 68 23.31 -11.04 20.79
C ALA A 68 23.60 -9.54 20.54
N PRO A 69 24.62 -8.94 21.20
CA PRO A 69 24.95 -7.55 20.95
C PRO A 69 25.48 -7.38 19.52
N ALA A 70 24.76 -6.60 18.71
CA ALA A 70 25.22 -6.21 17.39
C ALA A 70 26.40 -5.22 17.50
N PRO A 71 27.39 -5.25 16.58
CA PRO A 71 28.45 -4.26 16.53
C PRO A 71 27.87 -2.85 16.37
N LYS A 72 28.35 -1.88 17.17
CA LYS A 72 27.80 -0.50 17.23
C LYS A 72 27.68 0.19 15.86
N GLU A 73 28.62 -0.09 14.96
CA GLU A 73 28.67 0.55 13.62
C GLU A 73 27.82 -0.17 12.56
N LEU A 74 27.28 -1.36 12.85
CA LEU A 74 26.60 -2.17 11.84
C LEU A 74 25.32 -1.50 11.34
N ALA A 75 24.50 -0.98 12.26
CA ALA A 75 23.25 -0.31 11.92
C ALA A 75 23.47 0.91 11.02
N GLU A 76 24.50 1.72 11.31
CA GLU A 76 24.85 2.89 10.51
C GLU A 76 25.33 2.49 9.12
N LYS A 77 26.19 1.48 9.02
CA LYS A 77 26.71 0.98 7.73
C LYS A 77 25.60 0.42 6.84
N VAL A 78 24.66 -0.34 7.42
CA VAL A 78 23.49 -0.87 6.69
C VAL A 78 22.59 0.28 6.23
N ALA A 79 22.26 1.22 7.12
CA ALA A 79 21.43 2.38 6.78
C ALA A 79 22.06 3.24 5.68
N ALA A 80 23.39 3.42 5.69
CA ALA A 80 24.11 4.15 4.66
C ALA A 80 24.02 3.47 3.29
N ARG A 81 24.07 2.14 3.22
CA ARG A 81 23.94 1.37 1.97
C ARG A 81 22.52 1.35 1.39
N LEU A 82 21.50 1.37 2.25
CA LEU A 82 20.10 1.37 1.83
C LEU A 82 19.57 2.76 1.44
N ARG A 83 20.25 3.85 1.84
CA ARG A 83 19.81 5.21 1.51
C ARG A 83 19.89 5.47 -0.01
N PRO A 84 18.79 5.84 -0.68
CA PRO A 84 18.82 6.16 -2.10
C PRO A 84 19.62 7.44 -2.36
N PRO A 85 20.21 7.59 -3.57
CA PRO A 85 20.98 8.77 -3.92
C PRO A 85 20.10 10.03 -3.93
N ARG A 86 20.28 10.90 -2.94
CA ARG A 86 19.56 12.18 -2.77
C ARG A 86 19.64 13.13 -3.98
N ARG A 87 20.66 12.96 -4.83
CA ARG A 87 20.88 13.81 -6.01
C ARG A 87 19.72 13.72 -7.02
N ARG A 88 19.18 12.52 -7.27
CA ARG A 88 18.10 12.32 -8.24
C ARG A 88 16.78 12.97 -7.79
N GLN A 89 16.52 12.93 -6.49
CA GLN A 89 15.34 13.53 -5.86
C GLN A 89 15.39 15.07 -5.89
N ARG A 90 16.57 15.68 -5.70
CA ARG A 90 16.75 17.14 -5.80
C ARG A 90 16.52 17.70 -7.20
N PHE A 91 16.99 17.00 -8.24
CA PHE A 91 16.72 17.43 -9.63
C PHE A 91 15.26 17.29 -10.00
N GLN A 92 14.57 16.24 -9.52
CA GLN A 92 13.13 16.08 -9.73
C GLN A 92 12.33 17.20 -9.04
N SER A 93 12.67 17.57 -7.80
CA SER A 93 11.99 18.68 -7.11
C SER A 93 12.25 20.03 -7.80
N MET A 94 13.48 20.28 -8.28
CA MET A 94 13.78 21.49 -9.05
C MET A 94 13.03 21.52 -10.39
N ALA A 95 12.97 20.39 -11.09
CA ALA A 95 12.23 20.29 -12.35
C ALA A 95 10.73 20.55 -12.15
N LEU A 96 10.13 19.98 -11.10
CA LEU A 96 8.71 20.19 -10.79
C LEU A 96 8.42 21.64 -10.40
N ALA A 97 9.28 22.25 -9.58
CA ALA A 97 9.20 23.68 -9.26
C ALA A 97 9.34 24.56 -10.51
N ALA A 98 10.30 24.25 -11.38
CA ALA A 98 10.50 24.96 -12.64
C ALA A 98 9.27 24.83 -13.57
N CYS A 99 8.69 23.64 -13.69
CA CYS A 99 7.47 23.42 -14.48
C CYS A 99 6.28 24.21 -13.94
N LEU A 100 6.09 24.27 -12.61
CA LEU A 100 5.05 25.08 -12.00
C LEU A 100 5.24 26.57 -12.30
N VAL A 101 6.47 27.09 -12.13
CA VAL A 101 6.78 28.49 -12.41
C VAL A 101 6.59 28.80 -13.90
N LEU A 102 7.08 27.95 -14.80
CA LEU A 102 6.90 28.14 -16.24
C LEU A 102 5.42 28.09 -16.64
N GLY A 103 4.66 27.13 -16.11
CA GLY A 103 3.24 26.98 -16.38
C GLY A 103 2.44 28.19 -15.94
N ILE A 104 2.72 28.72 -14.74
CA ILE A 104 2.08 29.95 -14.23
C ILE A 104 2.50 31.16 -15.06
N ALA A 105 3.78 31.30 -15.41
CA ALA A 105 4.27 32.45 -16.17
C ALA A 105 3.74 32.47 -17.61
N LEU A 106 3.82 31.33 -18.32
CA LEU A 106 3.32 31.18 -19.69
C LEU A 106 1.79 31.27 -19.73
N GLY A 107 1.10 30.59 -18.81
CA GLY A 107 -0.35 30.66 -18.68
C GLY A 107 -0.83 32.08 -18.37
N GLY A 108 -0.16 32.78 -17.45
CA GLY A 108 -0.46 34.19 -17.13
C GLY A 108 -0.18 35.15 -18.28
N ALA A 109 0.91 34.95 -19.03
CA ALA A 109 1.22 35.75 -20.21
C ALA A 109 0.22 35.53 -21.35
N MET A 110 -0.17 34.28 -21.61
CA MET A 110 -1.22 33.95 -22.57
C MET A 110 -2.57 34.51 -22.14
N ALA A 111 -2.95 34.37 -20.86
CA ALA A 111 -4.16 34.96 -20.33
C ALA A 111 -4.16 36.49 -20.52
N ARG A 112 -3.02 37.17 -20.31
CA ARG A 112 -2.93 38.61 -20.56
C ARG A 112 -3.05 38.97 -22.05
N GLY A 113 -2.64 38.10 -22.97
CA GLY A 113 -2.83 38.28 -24.41
C GLY A 113 -4.29 38.06 -24.85
N PHE A 114 -4.93 37.00 -24.37
CA PHE A 114 -6.32 36.66 -24.69
C PHE A 114 -7.34 37.56 -23.97
N TYR A 115 -7.14 37.86 -22.68
CA TYR A 115 -8.01 38.72 -21.88
C TYR A 115 -7.60 40.20 -21.91
N GLY A 116 -6.36 40.55 -22.28
CA GLY A 116 -5.93 41.96 -22.41
C GLY A 116 -6.30 42.61 -23.74
N ALA A 117 -6.72 41.83 -24.75
CA ALA A 117 -7.43 42.36 -25.92
C ALA A 117 -8.84 42.86 -25.55
N ALA A 118 -9.39 42.43 -24.40
CA ALA A 118 -10.54 43.05 -23.77
C ALA A 118 -10.07 44.25 -22.94
N THR A 119 -9.68 45.34 -23.61
CA THR A 119 -9.74 46.64 -22.94
C THR A 119 -11.22 47.00 -22.74
N PRO A 120 -11.59 47.52 -21.56
CA PRO A 120 -12.95 47.97 -21.29
C PRO A 120 -13.19 49.22 -22.14
N ASN A 121 -13.95 49.07 -23.22
CA ASN A 121 -14.62 50.23 -23.77
C ASN A 121 -15.62 50.69 -22.71
N GLU A 122 -15.61 51.98 -22.39
CA GLU A 122 -16.44 52.61 -21.37
C GLU A 122 -17.94 52.45 -21.67
N THR A 123 -18.52 51.29 -21.38
CA THR A 123 -19.94 51.11 -21.09
C THR A 123 -20.09 49.83 -20.27
N GLY A 124 -20.32 50.00 -18.97
CA GLY A 124 -20.82 48.93 -18.11
C GLY A 124 -19.74 48.08 -17.48
N ALA A 125 -19.35 48.44 -16.27
CA ALA A 125 -18.83 47.49 -15.31
C ALA A 125 -19.93 46.46 -14.98
N GLU A 126 -20.11 45.46 -15.85
CA GLU A 126 -20.85 44.26 -15.51
C GLU A 126 -19.84 43.23 -15.04
N VAL A 127 -19.53 43.33 -13.75
CA VAL A 127 -19.05 42.19 -12.97
C VAL A 127 -19.91 40.98 -13.37
N ALA A 128 -19.28 39.92 -13.86
CA ALA A 128 -19.96 38.66 -14.15
C ALA A 128 -20.53 38.13 -12.83
N SER A 129 -21.76 38.55 -12.56
CA SER A 129 -22.52 38.21 -11.36
C SER A 129 -22.84 36.73 -11.38
N LEU A 130 -22.90 36.14 -10.19
CA LEU A 130 -23.25 34.76 -9.87
C LEU A 130 -24.66 34.32 -10.31
N GLU A 131 -25.30 35.00 -11.26
CA GLU A 131 -26.67 34.71 -11.70
C GLU A 131 -26.76 33.61 -12.77
N VAL A 132 -25.64 33.14 -13.32
CA VAL A 132 -25.60 32.01 -14.28
C VAL A 132 -25.88 30.65 -13.62
N PHE A 133 -25.92 30.57 -12.28
CA PHE A 133 -26.19 29.32 -11.54
C PHE A 133 -27.63 29.19 -11.03
N HIS A 134 -28.62 29.76 -11.71
CA HIS A 134 -29.99 29.78 -11.18
C HIS A 134 -30.90 28.58 -11.49
N ASP A 135 -30.47 27.59 -12.26
CA ASP A 135 -31.23 26.35 -12.42
C ASP A 135 -30.40 25.13 -12.02
N PHE A 136 -30.56 24.69 -10.77
CA PHE A 136 -30.10 23.36 -10.37
C PHE A 136 -31.05 22.32 -10.95
N PRO A 137 -30.55 21.34 -11.75
CA PRO A 137 -31.42 20.31 -12.31
C PRO A 137 -32.09 19.52 -11.18
N GLN A 138 -33.38 19.21 -11.36
CA GLN A 138 -34.13 18.44 -10.38
C GLN A 138 -33.45 17.08 -10.15
N GLY A 139 -33.10 16.79 -8.89
CA GLY A 139 -32.38 15.59 -8.49
C GLY A 139 -30.89 15.80 -8.15
N SER A 140 -30.33 17.00 -8.35
CA SER A 140 -28.98 17.34 -7.87
C SER A 140 -28.95 17.50 -6.34
N LEU A 141 -27.83 17.11 -5.72
CA LEU A 141 -27.57 17.34 -4.29
C LEU A 141 -27.75 18.82 -3.89
N GLY A 142 -27.49 19.76 -4.80
CA GLY A 142 -27.71 21.19 -4.56
C GLY A 142 -29.18 21.56 -4.30
N ALA A 143 -30.13 20.87 -4.95
CA ALA A 143 -31.55 21.09 -4.73
C ALA A 143 -32.02 20.56 -3.36
N VAL A 144 -31.41 19.48 -2.86
CA VAL A 144 -31.69 18.89 -1.54
C VAL A 144 -31.11 19.74 -0.40
N VAL A 145 -29.93 20.35 -0.62
CA VAL A 145 -29.32 21.25 0.36
C VAL A 145 -30.08 22.58 0.46
N ALA A 146 -30.59 23.10 -0.66
CA ALA A 146 -31.37 24.34 -0.68
C ALA A 146 -32.77 24.21 -0.05
N SER A 147 -33.36 23.01 -0.04
CA SER A 147 -34.68 22.75 0.56
C SER A 147 -34.62 22.32 2.03
N TYR A 148 -33.43 22.25 2.64
CA TYR A 148 -33.28 21.93 4.05
C TYR A 148 -33.76 23.10 4.93
N GLN A 149 -34.98 23.00 5.45
CA GLN A 149 -35.45 23.86 6.54
C GLN A 149 -35.10 23.21 7.89
N PRO A 150 -34.30 23.86 8.73
CA PRO A 150 -34.16 23.42 10.12
C PRO A 150 -35.47 23.75 10.85
N GLU A 151 -36.11 22.74 11.42
CA GLU A 151 -37.22 22.91 12.35
C GLU A 151 -36.68 23.63 13.60
N GLU A 152 -36.80 24.96 13.63
CA GLU A 152 -36.57 25.72 14.86
C GLU A 152 -37.69 25.40 15.84
N GLY A 153 -37.37 24.52 16.80
CA GLY A 153 -38.23 24.24 17.93
C GLY A 153 -38.56 25.53 18.67
N ASN A 154 -39.82 25.96 18.55
CA ASN A 154 -40.42 27.02 19.36
C ASN A 154 -40.52 26.55 20.82
N GLY A 155 -39.40 26.64 21.54
CA GLY A 155 -39.37 26.63 22.99
C GLY A 155 -39.86 27.98 23.51
N ASN A 156 -41.18 28.15 23.60
CA ASN A 156 -41.75 29.30 24.31
C ASN A 156 -42.00 28.94 25.78
N HIS A 157 -41.36 29.73 26.63
CA HIS A 157 -41.42 29.71 28.07
C HIS A 157 -42.79 30.14 28.62
N ARG A 158 -43.39 29.27 29.46
CA ARG A 158 -44.08 29.51 30.76
C ARG A 158 -45.31 28.63 30.94
#